data_AF-A0A1I1IWS1-F1
#
_entry.id   AF-A0A1I1IWS1-F1
#
_cell.length_a   1.000
_cell.length_b   1.000
_cell.length_c   1.000
_cell.angle_alpha   90.00
_cell.angle_beta   90.00
_cell.angle_gamma   90.00
#
_symmetry.space_group_name_H-M   'P 1'
#
loop_
_entity.id
_entity.type
_entity.pdbx_description
1 polymer ?
#
loop_
_entity_poly.entity_id
_entity_poly.type
_entity_poly.pdbx_seq_one_letter_code
_entity_poly.pdbx_strand_id
1 'polypeptide(L)'
;MKYVRFRDPAGAVRRGEYESGHVHFANESYSLEGDEIDVLPPCDPSKIVCIGRNYADHADEMGSDVPDRPLLFLKPPNALAGHGDTVTTPAGKDRIDHEAELAVVIGEQCRHVPEADAMDVVEGFTCMNDVSNRDDQRQEKNWIRGKAFDGAAPLGPVLATPDEVPEDAAVRSRVNGDLKQDGSREQLIFSIPELIAEITTYLTLEPGDVIATGTPEGVGPLSDGDEVEIEVEGVGTLEHTVRIP
;
A
#
# COMPACT_ATOMS: atom_id res chain seq x y z
N MET A 1 4.27 -4.67 -17.52
CA MET A 1 3.78 -3.31 -17.87
C MET A 1 3.39 -2.54 -16.61
N LYS A 2 3.39 -1.20 -16.66
CA LYS A 2 2.97 -0.35 -15.53
C LYS A 2 1.92 0.65 -15.99
N TYR A 3 0.98 0.99 -15.11
CA TYR A 3 -0.10 1.91 -15.41
C TYR A 3 -0.21 3.02 -14.38
N VAL A 4 -0.52 4.23 -14.84
CA VAL A 4 -0.85 5.37 -13.99
C VAL A 4 -2.32 5.71 -14.18
N ARG A 5 -3.04 5.87 -13.07
CA ARG A 5 -4.35 6.50 -13.06
C ARG A 5 -4.15 7.99 -12.81
N PHE A 6 -4.71 8.85 -13.66
CA PHE A 6 -4.48 10.29 -13.58
C PHE A 6 -5.70 11.08 -14.06
N ARG A 7 -5.77 12.37 -13.70
CA ARG A 7 -6.70 13.32 -14.31
C ARG A 7 -5.99 14.10 -15.41
N ASP A 8 -6.52 14.06 -16.63
CA ASP A 8 -5.98 14.78 -17.78
C ASP A 8 -6.26 16.30 -17.71
N PRO A 9 -5.63 17.14 -18.57
CA PRO A 9 -5.91 18.58 -18.60
C PRO A 9 -7.37 18.96 -18.91
N ALA A 10 -8.16 18.03 -19.44
CA ALA A 10 -9.59 18.21 -19.68
C ALA A 10 -10.44 17.84 -18.44
N GLY A 11 -9.82 17.38 -17.35
CA GLY A 11 -10.46 17.01 -16.10
C GLY A 11 -10.99 15.57 -16.07
N ALA A 12 -10.72 14.75 -17.08
CA ALA A 12 -11.20 13.37 -17.14
C ALA A 12 -10.20 12.41 -16.48
N VAL A 13 -10.71 11.44 -15.74
CA VAL A 13 -9.89 10.35 -15.19
C VAL A 13 -9.53 9.37 -16.30
N ARG A 14 -8.24 9.11 -16.45
CA ARG A 14 -7.62 8.24 -17.46
C ARG A 14 -6.75 7.18 -16.80
N ARG A 15 -6.43 6.17 -17.60
CA ARG A 15 -5.38 5.19 -17.33
C ARG A 15 -4.43 5.18 -18.51
N GLY A 16 -3.16 5.46 -18.26
CA GLY A 16 -2.11 5.46 -19.28
C GLY A 16 -1.01 4.46 -18.93
N GLU A 17 -0.23 4.09 -19.93
CA GLU A 17 0.96 3.24 -19.76
C GLU A 17 2.10 4.09 -19.21
N TYR A 18 2.80 3.59 -18.21
CA TYR A 18 3.94 4.26 -17.59
C TYR A 18 5.25 3.67 -18.09
N GLU A 19 6.13 4.54 -18.60
CA GLU A 19 7.48 4.19 -19.02
C GLU A 19 8.43 5.36 -18.74
N SER A 20 9.55 5.08 -18.07
CA SER A 20 10.65 6.06 -17.89
C SER A 20 10.21 7.45 -17.37
N GLY A 21 9.41 7.48 -16.30
CA GLY A 21 8.95 8.73 -15.69
C GLY A 21 7.80 9.44 -16.44
N HIS A 22 7.29 8.85 -17.52
CA HIS A 22 6.22 9.43 -18.32
C HIS A 22 5.02 8.51 -18.36
N VAL A 23 3.82 9.10 -18.45
CA VAL A 23 2.58 8.40 -18.74
C VAL A 23 2.12 8.71 -20.15
N HIS A 24 1.86 7.66 -20.92
CA HIS A 24 1.41 7.69 -22.30
C HIS A 24 -0.08 7.35 -22.38
N PHE A 25 -0.86 8.22 -23.00
CA PHE A 25 -2.27 7.98 -23.26
C PHE A 25 -2.69 8.56 -24.61
N ALA A 26 -3.25 7.72 -25.48
CA ALA A 26 -3.53 8.08 -26.87
C ALA A 26 -2.27 8.60 -27.60
N ASN A 27 -2.26 9.87 -28.02
CA ASN A 27 -1.13 10.49 -28.70
C ASN A 27 -0.37 11.49 -27.80
N GLU A 28 -0.68 11.51 -26.51
CA GLU A 28 -0.12 12.44 -25.53
C GLU A 28 0.83 11.71 -24.57
N SER A 29 1.77 12.45 -24.03
CA SER A 29 2.76 11.99 -23.05
C SER A 29 2.93 13.05 -21.99
N TYR A 30 2.79 12.67 -20.71
CA TYR A 30 2.90 13.58 -19.57
C TYR A 30 4.02 13.11 -18.64
N SER A 31 4.81 14.04 -18.11
CA SER A 31 5.77 13.73 -17.05
C SER A 31 5.04 13.47 -15.74
N LEU A 32 5.46 12.45 -14.97
CA LEU A 32 4.92 12.18 -13.64
C LEU A 32 5.35 13.25 -12.61
N GLU A 33 6.49 13.90 -12.85
CA GLU A 33 7.01 15.03 -12.05
C GLU A 33 6.46 16.39 -12.53
N GLY A 34 5.67 16.39 -13.60
CA GLY A 34 5.06 17.59 -14.17
C GLY A 34 3.70 17.90 -13.57
N ASP A 35 3.26 19.13 -13.77
CA ASP A 35 2.02 19.70 -13.23
C ASP A 35 0.89 19.76 -14.29
N GLU A 36 1.05 19.02 -15.40
CA GLU A 36 0.04 18.91 -16.47
C GLU A 36 -1.11 17.95 -16.12
N ILE A 37 -0.86 16.99 -15.22
CA ILE A 37 -1.83 15.97 -14.81
C ILE A 37 -1.88 15.85 -13.29
N ASP A 38 -3.04 15.46 -12.76
CA ASP A 38 -3.13 15.03 -11.36
C ASP A 38 -2.90 13.52 -11.30
N VAL A 39 -1.79 13.06 -10.72
CA VAL A 39 -1.59 11.63 -10.44
C VAL A 39 -2.56 11.20 -9.34
N LEU A 40 -3.31 10.12 -9.57
CA LEU A 40 -4.30 9.59 -8.63
C LEU A 40 -3.82 8.25 -8.07
N PRO A 41 -4.38 7.79 -6.93
CA PRO A 41 -4.21 6.40 -6.51
C PRO A 41 -4.53 5.43 -7.67
N PRO A 42 -3.79 4.31 -7.78
CA PRO A 42 -3.88 3.40 -8.92
C PRO A 42 -5.25 2.72 -9.06
N CYS A 43 -6.05 2.67 -7.99
CA CYS A 43 -7.40 2.14 -7.96
C CYS A 43 -8.32 2.96 -7.04
N ASP A 44 -9.64 2.69 -7.10
CA ASP A 44 -10.64 3.22 -6.16
C ASP A 44 -11.23 2.04 -5.35
N PRO A 45 -10.55 1.56 -4.29
CA PRO A 45 -10.99 0.38 -3.54
C PRO A 45 -12.33 0.59 -2.85
N SER A 46 -13.17 -0.45 -2.81
CA SER A 46 -14.32 -0.49 -1.90
C SER A 46 -13.89 -0.79 -0.46
N LYS A 47 -12.75 -1.47 -0.31
CA LYS A 47 -12.08 -1.80 0.94
C LYS A 47 -10.60 -2.07 0.73
N ILE A 48 -9.82 -1.84 1.78
CA ILE A 48 -8.42 -2.23 1.88
C ILE A 48 -8.32 -3.24 3.03
N VAL A 49 -7.96 -4.48 2.71
CA VAL A 49 -7.75 -5.57 3.68
C VAL A 49 -6.27 -5.61 4.03
N CYS A 50 -5.93 -5.39 5.29
CA CYS A 50 -4.54 -5.30 5.73
C CYS A 50 -4.16 -6.50 6.61
N ILE A 51 -2.89 -6.90 6.54
CA ILE A 51 -2.35 -8.01 7.33
C ILE A 51 -1.37 -7.50 8.38
N GLY A 52 -1.74 -7.64 9.65
CA GLY A 52 -0.82 -7.37 10.74
C GLY A 52 0.20 -8.49 10.90
N ARG A 53 1.47 -8.14 11.13
CA ARG A 53 2.55 -9.07 11.54
C ARG A 53 2.85 -10.18 10.54
N ASN A 54 2.94 -9.83 9.25
CA ASN A 54 3.20 -10.82 8.19
C ASN A 54 4.67 -10.96 7.79
N TYR A 55 5.62 -10.40 8.55
CA TYR A 55 7.06 -10.55 8.31
C TYR A 55 7.71 -11.23 9.51
N ALA A 56 8.53 -12.24 9.26
CA ALA A 56 9.14 -13.06 10.31
C ALA A 56 9.98 -12.22 11.29
N ASP A 57 10.89 -11.38 10.77
CA ASP A 57 11.78 -10.55 11.59
C ASP A 57 11.01 -9.48 12.39
N HIS A 58 9.92 -8.96 11.84
CA HIS A 58 9.05 -8.00 12.54
C HIS A 58 8.18 -8.67 13.63
N ALA A 59 7.80 -9.94 13.47
CA ALA A 59 7.13 -10.70 14.51
C ALA A 59 8.06 -10.94 15.72
N ASP A 60 9.32 -11.25 15.46
CA ASP A 60 10.38 -11.41 16.47
C ASP A 60 10.70 -10.08 17.18
N GLU A 61 10.78 -8.96 16.45
CA GLU A 61 10.98 -7.61 17.01
C GLU A 61 9.87 -7.23 18.02
N MET A 62 8.63 -7.62 17.73
CA MET A 62 7.49 -7.42 18.62
C MET A 62 7.38 -8.47 19.74
N GLY A 63 8.37 -9.36 19.88
CA GLY A 63 8.45 -10.38 20.93
C GLY A 63 7.23 -11.30 20.99
N SER A 64 6.62 -11.57 19.83
CA SER A 64 5.38 -12.33 19.70
C SER A 64 5.64 -13.59 18.87
N ASP A 65 5.01 -14.71 19.24
CA ASP A 65 5.03 -15.91 18.41
C ASP A 65 4.45 -15.61 17.02
N VAL A 66 5.00 -16.26 15.98
CA VAL A 66 4.46 -16.24 14.62
C VAL A 66 2.96 -16.55 14.67
N PRO A 67 2.09 -15.71 14.09
CA PRO A 67 0.65 -15.95 14.14
C PRO A 67 0.28 -17.29 13.50
N ASP A 68 -0.64 -18.05 14.10
CA ASP A 68 -1.16 -19.29 13.50
C ASP A 68 -2.03 -19.03 12.25
N ARG A 69 -2.46 -17.78 12.04
CA ARG A 69 -3.32 -17.32 10.94
C ARG A 69 -3.12 -15.83 10.67
N PRO A 70 -3.38 -15.34 9.45
CA PRO A 70 -3.30 -13.92 9.12
C PRO A 70 -4.17 -13.06 10.05
N LEU A 71 -3.60 -11.97 10.59
CA LEU A 71 -4.33 -11.01 11.40
C LEU A 71 -4.94 -9.94 10.49
N LEU A 72 -6.21 -10.15 10.13
CA LEU A 72 -6.93 -9.27 9.22
C LEU A 72 -7.50 -8.05 9.94
N PHE A 73 -7.35 -6.87 9.33
CA PHE A 73 -8.10 -5.67 9.65
C PHE A 73 -8.44 -4.89 8.38
N LEU A 74 -9.26 -3.85 8.50
CA LEU A 74 -9.73 -3.07 7.37
C LEU A 74 -9.31 -1.61 7.51
N LYS A 75 -8.88 -1.02 6.40
CA LYS A 75 -8.90 0.43 6.17
C LYS A 75 -10.04 0.75 5.17
N PRO A 76 -10.94 1.68 5.50
CA PRO A 76 -12.02 2.06 4.60
C PRO A 76 -11.53 3.02 3.50
N PRO A 77 -12.34 3.29 2.46
CA PRO A 77 -11.93 4.15 1.34
C PRO A 77 -11.50 5.58 1.73
N ASN A 78 -11.94 6.11 2.87
CA ASN A 78 -11.51 7.41 3.38
C ASN A 78 -10.01 7.46 3.73
N ALA A 79 -9.40 6.31 4.04
CA ALA A 79 -7.99 6.24 4.37
C ALA A 79 -7.08 6.43 3.14
N LEU A 80 -7.61 6.29 1.92
CA LEU A 80 -6.81 6.36 0.71
C LEU A 80 -6.19 7.76 0.51
N ALA A 81 -4.88 7.80 0.27
CA ALA A 81 -4.14 8.97 -0.20
C ALA A 81 -3.28 8.57 -1.41
N GLY A 82 -2.97 9.53 -2.28
CA GLY A 82 -2.17 9.31 -3.49
C GLY A 82 -0.70 9.65 -3.32
N HIS A 83 0.05 9.41 -4.39
CA HIS A 83 1.42 9.88 -4.53
C HIS A 83 1.45 11.42 -4.59
N GLY A 84 2.36 12.03 -3.84
CA GLY A 84 2.51 13.49 -3.71
C GLY A 84 1.58 14.14 -2.68
N ASP A 85 0.61 13.41 -2.11
CA ASP A 85 -0.33 13.97 -1.13
C ASP A 85 0.36 14.30 0.22
N THR A 86 -0.28 15.17 1.00
CA THR A 86 0.06 15.40 2.41
C THR A 86 -0.95 14.69 3.32
N VAL A 87 -0.49 13.67 4.06
CA VAL A 87 -1.28 12.98 5.08
C VAL A 87 -1.35 13.83 6.35
N THR A 88 -2.53 14.38 6.66
CA THR A 88 -2.76 15.08 7.93
C THR A 88 -3.24 14.09 8.99
N THR A 89 -2.45 13.92 10.04
CA THR A 89 -2.73 12.98 11.12
C THR A 89 -3.70 13.56 12.15
N PRO A 90 -4.36 12.73 12.99
CA PRO A 90 -5.16 13.23 14.09
C PRO A 90 -4.34 14.08 15.07
N ALA A 91 -4.92 15.18 15.56
CA ALA A 91 -4.24 16.07 16.50
C ALA A 91 -3.99 15.42 17.87
N GLY A 92 -2.91 15.85 18.53
CA GLY A 92 -2.58 15.43 19.89
C GLY A 92 -2.21 13.96 20.01
N LYS A 93 -1.57 13.40 18.97
CA LYS A 93 -0.97 12.06 18.98
C LYS A 93 0.54 12.18 19.17
N ASP A 94 1.07 11.37 20.07
CA ASP A 94 2.49 11.32 20.42
C ASP A 94 3.28 10.43 19.47
N ARG A 95 2.64 9.37 18.92
CA ARG A 95 3.33 8.42 18.03
C ARG A 95 2.50 8.04 16.81
N ILE A 96 2.92 8.58 15.67
CA ILE A 96 2.52 8.15 14.33
C ILE A 96 3.70 7.43 13.69
N ASP A 97 3.49 6.23 13.16
CA ASP A 97 4.55 5.43 12.53
C ASP A 97 4.25 5.19 11.03
N HIS A 98 5.31 5.03 10.23
CA HIS A 98 5.24 4.53 8.85
C HIS A 98 5.35 3.00 8.79
N GLU A 99 4.74 2.40 7.76
CA GLU A 99 4.78 0.96 7.50
C GLU A 99 4.83 0.72 5.98
N ALA A 100 6.01 0.46 5.41
CA ALA A 100 6.14 0.10 3.99
C ALA A 100 5.52 -1.25 3.70
N GLU A 101 4.61 -1.31 2.72
CA GLU A 101 3.98 -2.55 2.31
C GLU A 101 3.95 -2.70 0.78
N LEU A 102 4.08 -3.95 0.34
CA LEU A 102 3.58 -4.39 -0.96
C LEU A 102 2.05 -4.47 -0.89
N ALA A 103 1.37 -3.85 -1.84
CA ALA A 103 -0.07 -3.94 -1.95
C ALA A 103 -0.49 -4.65 -3.25
N VAL A 104 -1.49 -5.53 -3.12
CA VAL A 104 -2.10 -6.29 -4.22
C VAL A 104 -3.41 -5.62 -4.60
N VAL A 105 -3.61 -5.31 -5.88
CA VAL A 105 -4.89 -4.81 -6.41
C VAL A 105 -5.63 -5.95 -7.10
N ILE A 106 -6.88 -6.17 -6.72
CA ILE A 106 -7.74 -7.22 -7.27
C ILE A 106 -8.33 -6.76 -8.61
N GLY A 107 -8.25 -7.59 -9.65
CA GLY A 107 -8.70 -7.27 -11.00
C GLY A 107 -10.12 -7.74 -11.34
N GLU A 108 -10.60 -8.76 -10.64
CA GLU A 108 -11.94 -9.31 -10.84
C GLU A 108 -12.65 -9.66 -9.53
N GLN A 109 -13.98 -9.64 -9.55
CA GLN A 109 -14.76 -10.00 -8.36
C GLN A 109 -14.54 -11.48 -8.02
N CYS A 110 -14.07 -11.77 -6.80
CA CYS A 110 -13.70 -13.12 -6.42
C CYS A 110 -14.13 -13.50 -4.99
N ARG A 111 -14.39 -14.79 -4.77
CA ARG A 111 -14.78 -15.38 -3.48
C ARG A 111 -14.46 -16.88 -3.47
N HIS A 112 -14.00 -17.41 -2.33
CA HIS A 112 -13.55 -18.81 -2.19
C HIS A 112 -12.53 -19.21 -3.24
N VAL A 113 -11.54 -18.36 -3.48
CA VAL A 113 -10.50 -18.58 -4.48
C VAL A 113 -9.50 -19.60 -3.90
N PRO A 114 -9.27 -20.74 -4.56
CA PRO A 114 -8.19 -21.64 -4.16
C PRO A 114 -6.82 -20.96 -4.32
N GLU A 115 -5.87 -21.29 -3.45
CA GLU A 115 -4.51 -20.72 -3.47
C GLU A 115 -3.84 -20.86 -4.86
N ALA A 116 -4.03 -22.00 -5.54
CA ALA A 116 -3.47 -22.26 -6.86
C ALA A 116 -3.98 -21.31 -7.96
N ASP A 117 -5.17 -20.73 -7.77
CA ASP A 117 -5.82 -19.82 -8.72
C ASP A 117 -5.73 -18.36 -8.24
N ALA A 118 -5.07 -18.10 -7.10
CA ALA A 118 -5.09 -16.80 -6.44
C ALA A 118 -4.46 -15.68 -7.28
N MET A 119 -3.44 -15.99 -8.07
CA MET A 119 -2.79 -15.00 -8.92
C MET A 119 -3.62 -14.61 -10.15
N ASP A 120 -4.60 -15.43 -10.54
CA ASP A 120 -5.46 -15.15 -11.71
C ASP A 120 -6.38 -13.93 -11.47
N VAL A 121 -6.72 -13.67 -10.20
CA VAL A 121 -7.60 -12.56 -9.81
C VAL A 121 -6.86 -11.25 -9.50
N VAL A 122 -5.52 -11.24 -9.62
CA VAL A 122 -4.67 -10.08 -9.33
C VAL A 122 -4.54 -9.20 -10.56
N GLU A 123 -4.92 -7.92 -10.45
CA GLU A 123 -4.68 -6.93 -11.50
C GLU A 123 -3.20 -6.52 -11.55
N GLY A 124 -2.59 -6.37 -10.38
CA GLY A 124 -1.22 -5.95 -10.25
C GLY A 124 -0.84 -5.59 -8.81
N PHE A 125 0.32 -4.99 -8.70
CA PHE A 125 0.96 -4.61 -7.45
C PHE A 125 1.26 -3.10 -7.43
N THR A 126 1.28 -2.54 -6.23
CA THR A 126 1.65 -1.14 -5.97
C THR A 126 2.33 -1.00 -4.62
N CYS A 127 2.97 0.14 -4.35
CA CYS A 127 3.45 0.47 -3.01
C CYS A 127 2.28 0.98 -2.14
N MET A 128 2.35 0.70 -0.84
CA MET A 128 1.47 1.28 0.17
C MET A 128 2.24 1.69 1.42
N ASN A 129 1.78 2.73 2.11
CA ASN A 129 2.17 3.03 3.48
C ASN A 129 1.00 2.80 4.45
N ASP A 130 1.10 1.84 5.36
CA ASP A 130 0.07 1.58 6.38
C ASP A 130 0.25 2.49 7.62
N VAL A 131 0.07 3.80 7.41
CA VAL A 131 0.31 4.82 8.44
C VAL A 131 -0.53 4.56 9.68
N SER A 132 0.13 4.67 10.83
CA SER A 132 -0.43 4.17 12.07
C SER A 132 -0.26 5.09 13.26
N ASN A 133 -1.39 5.43 13.86
CA ASN A 133 -1.47 6.09 15.16
C ASN A 133 -1.36 5.04 16.27
N ARG A 134 -0.17 4.94 16.87
CA ARG A 134 0.16 3.93 17.89
C ARG A 134 -0.52 4.18 19.21
N ASP A 135 -0.83 5.43 19.53
CA ASP A 135 -1.44 5.82 20.79
C ASP A 135 -2.79 5.13 20.96
N ASP A 136 -3.63 5.19 19.92
CA ASP A 136 -4.94 4.54 19.95
C ASP A 136 -4.84 3.04 19.65
N GLN A 137 -3.98 2.63 18.69
CA GLN A 137 -3.83 1.22 18.32
C GLN A 137 -3.45 0.32 19.52
N ARG A 138 -2.60 0.81 20.43
CA ARG A 138 -2.15 0.04 21.60
C ARG A 138 -3.21 -0.08 22.70
N GLN A 139 -4.18 0.84 22.73
CA GLN A 139 -5.24 0.85 23.73
C GLN A 139 -6.46 0.04 23.29
N GLU A 140 -6.64 -0.13 21.99
CA GLU A 140 -7.86 -0.67 21.41
C GLU A 140 -7.67 -2.06 20.82
N LYS A 141 -8.74 -2.87 20.89
CA LYS A 141 -8.75 -4.21 20.27
C LYS A 141 -9.08 -4.16 18.78
N ASN A 142 -9.91 -3.20 18.38
CA ASN A 142 -10.07 -2.87 16.97
C ASN A 142 -9.15 -1.70 16.65
N TRP A 143 -8.67 -1.61 15.42
CA TRP A 143 -7.67 -0.60 15.06
C TRP A 143 -8.28 0.57 14.27
N ILE A 144 -9.56 0.88 14.43
CA ILE A 144 -10.20 1.94 13.64
C ILE A 144 -9.53 3.29 13.88
N ARG A 145 -9.32 3.70 15.14
CA ARG A 145 -8.63 4.97 15.43
C ARG A 145 -7.13 4.95 15.11
N GLY A 146 -6.53 3.76 15.19
CA GLY A 146 -5.11 3.57 14.94
C GLY A 146 -4.75 3.50 13.45
N LYS A 147 -5.65 2.98 12.61
CA LYS A 147 -5.36 2.60 11.22
C LYS A 147 -6.34 3.20 10.20
N ALA A 148 -7.55 3.63 10.56
CA ALA A 148 -8.60 3.99 9.58
C ALA A 148 -8.91 5.49 9.48
N PHE A 149 -8.02 6.36 9.96
CA PHE A 149 -8.18 7.82 9.81
C PHE A 149 -7.93 8.25 8.36
N ASP A 150 -8.41 9.44 8.00
CA ASP A 150 -8.33 9.96 6.63
C ASP A 150 -6.86 10.04 6.17
N GLY A 151 -6.59 9.55 4.95
CA GLY A 151 -5.24 9.54 4.37
C GLY A 151 -4.25 8.54 4.99
N ALA A 152 -4.67 7.66 5.92
CA ALA A 152 -3.78 6.68 6.56
C ALA A 152 -3.26 5.56 5.65
N ALA A 153 -3.65 5.52 4.38
CA ALA A 153 -3.25 4.55 3.36
C ALA A 153 -2.76 5.25 2.07
N PRO A 154 -1.61 5.95 2.08
CA PRO A 154 -0.94 6.34 0.85
C PRO A 154 -0.70 5.14 -0.06
N LEU A 155 -1.07 5.23 -1.33
CA LEU A 155 -1.06 4.14 -2.31
C LEU A 155 -0.63 4.66 -3.69
N GLY A 156 0.34 3.99 -4.32
CA GLY A 156 0.80 4.34 -5.67
C GLY A 156 2.30 4.10 -5.89
N PRO A 157 2.95 4.85 -6.80
CA PRO A 157 2.36 5.79 -7.75
C PRO A 157 1.73 5.11 -8.96
N VAL A 158 2.11 3.86 -9.22
CA VAL A 158 1.70 3.09 -10.40
C VAL A 158 1.12 1.74 -10.00
N LEU A 159 0.31 1.17 -10.88
CA LEU A 159 -0.05 -0.24 -10.84
C LEU A 159 0.86 -1.02 -11.78
N ALA A 160 1.75 -1.83 -11.23
CA ALA A 160 2.61 -2.73 -11.99
C ALA A 160 1.91 -4.07 -12.21
N THR A 161 1.92 -4.59 -13.43
CA THR A 161 1.38 -5.93 -13.70
C THR A 161 2.24 -7.01 -13.02
N PRO A 162 1.69 -8.20 -12.73
CA PRO A 162 2.41 -9.21 -11.95
C PRO A 162 3.79 -9.62 -12.49
N ASP A 163 4.00 -9.56 -13.80
CA ASP A 163 5.28 -9.86 -14.47
C ASP A 163 6.39 -8.83 -14.19
N GLU A 164 6.05 -7.63 -13.72
CA GLU A 164 7.04 -6.61 -13.37
C GLU A 164 7.63 -6.78 -11.97
N VAL A 165 6.94 -7.52 -11.08
CA VAL A 165 7.31 -7.62 -9.66
C VAL A 165 7.86 -9.02 -9.34
N PRO A 166 9.18 -9.16 -9.13
CA PRO A 166 9.83 -10.43 -8.83
C PRO A 166 9.24 -11.16 -7.62
N GLU A 167 9.46 -12.47 -7.53
CA GLU A 167 9.01 -13.27 -6.39
C GLU A 167 9.73 -12.95 -5.07
N ASP A 168 10.91 -12.34 -5.19
CA ASP A 168 11.80 -11.87 -4.12
C ASP A 168 11.90 -10.33 -4.07
N ALA A 169 10.95 -9.62 -4.71
CA ALA A 169 10.96 -8.15 -4.81
C ALA A 169 11.23 -7.46 -3.47
N ALA A 170 12.19 -6.54 -3.48
CA ALA A 170 12.50 -5.70 -2.32
C ALA A 170 11.35 -4.75 -1.97
N VAL A 171 11.16 -4.50 -0.68
CA VAL A 171 10.20 -3.56 -0.08
C VAL A 171 10.96 -2.68 0.92
N ARG A 172 11.02 -1.37 0.66
CA ARG A 172 11.83 -0.43 1.45
C ARG A 172 11.05 0.83 1.82
N SER A 173 11.41 1.44 2.94
CA SER A 173 11.03 2.83 3.25
C SER A 173 12.23 3.72 3.49
N ARG A 174 12.07 4.99 3.11
CA ARG A 174 12.93 6.08 3.55
C ARG A 174 12.09 7.18 4.17
N VAL A 175 12.66 7.85 5.17
CA VAL A 175 12.07 9.06 5.77
C VAL A 175 13.13 10.14 5.71
N ASN A 176 12.84 11.24 5.00
CA ASN A 176 13.80 12.31 4.69
C ASN A 176 15.10 11.78 4.06
N GLY A 177 14.98 10.78 3.17
CA GLY A 177 16.11 10.10 2.51
C GLY A 177 16.85 9.06 3.36
N ASP A 178 16.58 8.95 4.67
CA ASP A 178 17.17 7.92 5.52
C ASP A 178 16.42 6.59 5.36
N LEU A 179 17.12 5.52 4.95
CA LEU A 179 16.59 4.16 4.94
C LEU A 179 16.13 3.74 6.35
N LYS A 180 14.84 3.35 6.47
CA LYS A 180 14.23 2.90 7.73
C LYS A 180 13.88 1.43 7.70
N GLN A 181 13.31 0.96 6.60
CA GLN A 181 12.94 -0.46 6.40
C GLN A 181 13.59 -0.98 5.13
N ASP A 182 14.10 -2.22 5.18
CA ASP A 182 14.70 -2.93 4.05
C ASP A 182 14.40 -4.42 4.18
N GLY A 183 13.37 -4.87 3.45
CA GLY A 183 12.95 -6.27 3.42
C GLY A 183 12.57 -6.70 2.00
N SER A 184 11.96 -7.87 1.89
CA SER A 184 11.54 -8.44 0.61
C SER A 184 10.25 -9.27 0.77
N ARG A 185 9.48 -9.41 -0.30
CA ARG A 185 8.22 -10.19 -0.23
C ARG A 185 8.43 -11.69 0.01
N GLU A 186 9.64 -12.22 -0.14
CA GLU A 186 9.99 -13.61 0.23
C GLU A 186 9.99 -13.83 1.75
N GLN A 187 10.08 -12.75 2.55
CA GLN A 187 10.04 -12.80 4.01
C GLN A 187 8.60 -12.82 4.56
N LEU A 188 7.59 -12.80 3.68
CA LEU A 188 6.19 -12.92 4.09
C LEU A 188 5.96 -14.28 4.76
N ILE A 189 5.34 -14.26 5.94
CA ILE A 189 4.95 -15.47 6.68
C ILE A 189 3.82 -16.18 5.94
N PHE A 190 2.82 -15.40 5.51
CA PHE A 190 1.73 -15.83 4.66
C PHE A 190 1.90 -15.18 3.29
N SER A 191 2.09 -16.01 2.27
CA SER A 191 2.26 -15.59 0.88
C SER A 191 1.01 -14.92 0.31
N ILE A 192 1.16 -14.15 -0.76
CA ILE A 192 0.03 -13.50 -1.46
C ILE A 192 -1.07 -14.51 -1.85
N PRO A 193 -0.76 -15.69 -2.44
CA PRO A 193 -1.76 -16.71 -2.70
C PRO A 193 -2.53 -17.18 -1.46
N GLU A 194 -1.82 -17.44 -0.35
CA GLU A 194 -2.43 -17.85 0.92
C GLU A 194 -3.35 -16.75 1.48
N LEU A 195 -2.92 -15.49 1.41
CA LEU A 195 -3.71 -14.34 1.86
C LEU A 195 -5.02 -14.21 1.07
N ILE A 196 -4.96 -14.31 -0.26
CA ILE A 196 -6.16 -14.25 -1.12
C ILE A 196 -7.12 -15.41 -0.79
N ALA A 197 -6.60 -16.63 -0.65
CA ALA A 197 -7.42 -17.80 -0.31
C ALA A 197 -8.10 -17.66 1.07
N GLU A 198 -7.35 -17.22 2.10
CA GLU A 198 -7.89 -17.00 3.44
C GLU A 198 -8.93 -15.87 3.44
N ILE A 199 -8.61 -14.71 2.86
CA ILE A 199 -9.51 -13.56 2.84
C ILE A 199 -10.81 -13.90 2.10
N THR A 200 -10.71 -14.53 0.94
CA THR A 200 -11.87 -14.82 0.09
C THR A 200 -12.80 -15.90 0.64
N THR A 201 -12.36 -16.64 1.68
CA THR A 201 -13.24 -17.51 2.47
C THR A 201 -14.33 -16.72 3.20
N TYR A 202 -14.01 -15.50 3.65
CA TYR A 202 -14.91 -14.66 4.45
C TYR A 202 -15.50 -13.49 3.67
N LEU A 203 -14.71 -12.86 2.80
CA LEU A 203 -15.06 -11.62 2.10
C LEU A 203 -15.07 -11.84 0.59
N THR A 204 -16.11 -11.36 -0.10
CA THR A 204 -15.99 -11.14 -1.55
C THR A 204 -15.06 -9.95 -1.78
N LEU A 205 -14.07 -10.10 -2.64
CA LEU A 205 -13.24 -8.98 -3.12
C LEU A 205 -13.81 -8.49 -4.45
N GLU A 206 -13.81 -7.18 -4.65
CA GLU A 206 -14.28 -6.49 -5.85
C GLU A 206 -13.08 -5.98 -6.67
N PRO A 207 -13.23 -5.76 -7.99
CA PRO A 207 -12.20 -5.09 -8.77
C PRO A 207 -11.79 -3.74 -8.15
N GLY A 208 -10.49 -3.53 -8.01
CA GLY A 208 -9.90 -2.36 -7.38
C GLY A 208 -9.71 -2.47 -5.86
N ASP A 209 -10.27 -3.49 -5.19
CA ASP A 209 -9.96 -3.73 -3.78
C ASP A 209 -8.48 -4.05 -3.58
N VAL A 210 -7.98 -3.69 -2.40
CA VAL A 210 -6.56 -3.79 -2.08
C VAL A 210 -6.32 -4.78 -0.94
N ILE A 211 -5.27 -5.58 -1.05
CA ILE A 211 -4.69 -6.35 0.06
C ILE A 211 -3.32 -5.74 0.38
N ALA A 212 -3.16 -5.18 1.58
CA ALA A 212 -1.88 -4.70 2.10
C ALA A 212 -1.21 -5.84 2.87
N THR A 213 -0.04 -6.30 2.41
CA THR A 213 0.49 -7.62 2.78
C THR A 213 1.25 -7.66 4.10
N GLY A 214 1.34 -6.54 4.82
CA GLY A 214 2.18 -6.38 6.00
C GLY A 214 3.52 -5.70 5.68
N THR A 215 4.27 -5.40 6.73
CA THR A 215 5.47 -4.55 6.68
C THR A 215 6.70 -5.24 7.32
N PRO A 216 7.92 -5.05 6.76
CA PRO A 216 9.17 -5.56 7.35
C PRO A 216 9.56 -4.80 8.64
N GLU A 217 10.61 -5.28 9.32
CA GLU A 217 11.17 -4.60 10.50
C GLU A 217 11.64 -3.16 10.18
N GLY A 218 11.78 -2.34 11.23
CA GLY A 218 12.21 -0.95 11.09
C GLY A 218 11.05 0.06 11.02
N VAL A 219 9.84 -0.36 11.42
CA VAL A 219 8.69 0.53 11.65
C VAL A 219 9.08 1.63 12.64
N GLY A 220 9.02 2.88 12.19
CA GLY A 220 9.57 4.03 12.92
C GLY A 220 8.59 5.19 13.04
N PRO A 221 8.81 6.08 14.02
CA PRO A 221 7.99 7.27 14.22
C PRO A 221 8.24 8.31 13.11
N LEU A 222 7.19 9.08 12.83
CA LEU A 222 7.18 10.22 11.93
C LEU A 222 7.05 11.53 12.72
N SER A 223 7.58 12.61 12.17
CA SER A 223 7.50 13.98 12.66
C SER A 223 6.72 14.87 11.69
N ASP A 224 6.20 16.01 12.17
CA ASP A 224 5.55 17.01 11.31
C ASP A 224 6.51 17.49 10.21
N GLY A 225 6.05 17.41 8.96
CA GLY A 225 6.81 17.82 7.79
C GLY A 225 7.73 16.75 7.19
N ASP A 226 7.79 15.54 7.75
CA ASP A 226 8.60 14.46 7.17
C ASP A 226 8.12 14.09 5.76
N GLU A 227 9.09 13.81 4.89
CA GLU A 227 8.90 13.21 3.57
C GLU A 227 9.09 11.70 3.68
N VAL A 228 8.14 10.92 3.15
CA VAL A 228 8.15 9.47 3.25
C VAL A 228 8.13 8.85 1.87
N GLU A 229 9.09 7.96 1.63
CA GLU A 229 9.21 7.19 0.39
C GLU A 229 8.96 5.70 0.69
N ILE A 230 8.11 5.04 -0.11
CA ILE A 230 7.94 3.58 -0.12
C ILE A 230 8.31 3.05 -1.50
N GLU A 231 9.36 2.26 -1.55
CA GLU A 231 9.89 1.66 -2.76
C GLU A 231 9.57 0.17 -2.79
N VAL A 232 8.96 -0.29 -3.88
CA VAL A 232 8.79 -1.71 -4.19
C VAL A 232 9.49 -2.00 -5.52
N GLU A 233 10.38 -2.98 -5.51
CA GLU A 233 11.07 -3.43 -6.72
C GLU A 233 10.06 -3.88 -7.78
N GLY A 234 10.25 -3.42 -9.02
CA GLY A 234 9.31 -3.67 -10.09
C GLY A 234 8.12 -2.71 -10.14
N VAL A 235 7.80 -2.00 -9.06
CA VAL A 235 6.76 -0.96 -9.06
C VAL A 235 7.37 0.41 -9.32
N GLY A 236 8.16 0.92 -8.36
CA GLY A 236 8.64 2.30 -8.31
C GLY A 236 8.59 2.83 -6.87
N THR A 237 8.53 4.15 -6.72
CA THR A 237 8.54 4.82 -5.41
C THR A 237 7.27 5.65 -5.19
N LEU A 238 6.53 5.32 -4.15
CA LEU A 238 5.46 6.16 -3.61
C LEU A 238 6.07 7.22 -2.70
N GLU A 239 5.71 8.48 -2.89
CA GLU A 239 6.18 9.59 -2.09
C GLU A 239 4.96 10.31 -1.52
N HIS A 240 5.02 10.71 -0.25
CA HIS A 240 4.02 11.57 0.37
C HIS A 240 4.66 12.33 1.53
N THR A 241 3.97 13.37 2.01
CA THR A 241 4.40 14.16 3.17
C THR A 241 3.43 13.98 4.32
N VAL A 242 3.88 14.24 5.54
CA VAL A 242 3.01 14.16 6.72
C VAL A 242 2.86 15.49 7.43
N ARG A 243 1.66 15.74 7.95
CA ARG A 243 1.34 16.87 8.83
C ARG A 243 0.84 16.35 10.17
N ILE A 244 1.51 16.72 11.26
CA ILE A 244 1.18 16.30 12.64
C ILE A 244 0.82 17.55 13.46
N PRO A 245 -0.49 17.83 13.63
CA PRO A 245 -0.98 19.06 14.26
C PRO A 245 -1.03 19.05 15.80
#